data_AF-A0A8J6I6J7-F1
#
_entry.id   AF-A0A8J6I6J7-F1
#
_cell.length_a   1.000
_cell.length_b   1.000
_cell.length_c   1.000
_cell.angle_alpha   90.00
_cell.angle_beta   90.00
_cell.angle_gamma   90.00
#
_symmetry.space_group_name_H-M   'P 1'
#
loop_
_entity.id
_entity.type
_entity.pdbx_description
1 polymer ?
#
loop_
_entity_poly.entity_id
_entity_poly.type
_entity_poly.pdbx_seq_one_letter_code
_entity_poly.pdbx_strand_id
1 'polypeptide(L)'
;MIEQMVGRTRWRKFAAILVPATALVGAMVVGMGNGAIASSFAVSGQQFQISASEMQLDGFAQYGGIVAEANKTLHPVATAAVKKATIKNLCQSVVTQLPFATVTLQIRAGGKEPVTAENMFVDMTQLEG
;
A
#
# COMPACT_ATOMS: atom_id res chain seq x y z
N MET A 1 -33.19 40.70 22.80
CA MET A 1 -34.22 39.91 22.10
C MET A 1 -33.48 39.05 21.08
N ILE A 2 -33.22 37.78 21.38
CA ILE A 2 -32.47 36.89 20.48
C ILE A 2 -33.52 36.15 19.63
N GLU A 3 -33.66 36.56 18.37
CA GLU A 3 -34.48 35.85 17.39
C GLU A 3 -33.94 34.42 17.22
N GLN A 4 -34.75 33.44 17.63
CA GLN A 4 -34.52 32.04 17.34
C GLN A 4 -34.98 31.77 15.90
N MET A 5 -34.04 31.82 14.95
CA MET A 5 -34.29 31.37 13.58
C MET A 5 -34.43 29.84 13.59
N VAL A 6 -35.65 29.34 13.81
CA VAL A 6 -35.96 27.91 13.68
C VAL A 6 -35.87 27.55 12.19
N GLY A 7 -34.71 27.03 11.78
CA GLY A 7 -34.47 26.56 10.43
C GLY A 7 -35.46 25.46 10.06
N ARG A 8 -36.42 25.77 9.17
CA ARG A 8 -37.40 24.79 8.69
C ARG A 8 -36.78 23.95 7.59
N THR A 9 -36.32 22.74 7.90
CA THR A 9 -35.82 21.80 6.90
C THR A 9 -36.95 21.48 5.92
N ARG A 10 -36.80 21.89 4.65
CA ARG A 10 -37.76 21.51 3.60
C ARG A 10 -37.53 20.04 3.27
N TRP A 11 -38.19 19.15 4.02
CA TRP A 11 -38.07 17.69 3.90
C TRP A 11 -38.17 17.17 2.47
N ARG A 12 -39.05 17.75 1.64
CA ARG A 12 -39.15 17.41 0.19
C ARG A 12 -37.87 17.72 -0.59
N LYS A 13 -37.23 18.87 -0.33
CA LYS A 13 -35.97 19.25 -1.00
C LYS A 13 -34.78 18.48 -0.45
N PHE A 14 -34.78 18.23 0.86
CA PHE A 14 -33.76 17.44 1.53
C PHE A 14 -33.76 16.00 1.02
N ALA A 15 -34.92 15.34 0.99
CA ALA A 15 -35.05 13.98 0.45
C ALA A 15 -34.66 13.90 -1.03
N ALA A 16 -35.04 14.90 -1.84
CA ALA A 16 -34.68 14.94 -3.27
C ALA A 16 -33.17 14.96 -3.53
N ILE A 17 -32.36 15.43 -2.59
CA ILE A 17 -30.88 15.46 -2.70
C ILE A 17 -30.26 14.27 -1.96
N LEU A 18 -30.77 13.93 -0.78
CA LEU A 18 -30.23 12.86 0.05
C LEU A 18 -30.36 11.50 -0.63
N VAL A 19 -31.50 11.21 -1.24
CA VAL A 19 -31.78 9.90 -1.88
C VAL A 19 -30.82 9.60 -3.03
N PRO A 20 -30.63 10.47 -4.05
CA PRO A 20 -29.67 10.17 -5.11
C PRO A 20 -28.22 10.14 -4.62
N ALA A 21 -27.85 11.00 -3.66
CA ALA A 21 -26.49 11.00 -3.10
C ALA A 21 -26.19 9.68 -2.37
N THR A 22 -27.10 9.23 -1.51
CA THR A 22 -26.95 7.95 -0.79
C THR A 22 -27.02 6.74 -1.74
N ALA A 23 -27.85 6.81 -2.78
CA ALA A 23 -27.90 5.79 -3.83
C ALA A 23 -26.57 5.68 -4.59
N LEU A 24 -25.95 6.80 -4.96
CA LEU A 24 -24.65 6.82 -5.63
C LEU A 24 -23.54 6.23 -4.75
N VAL A 25 -23.48 6.63 -3.48
CA VAL A 25 -22.52 6.06 -2.51
C VAL A 25 -22.76 4.56 -2.33
N GLY A 26 -24.02 4.14 -2.18
CA GLY A 26 -24.37 2.72 -2.09
C GLY A 26 -23.96 1.93 -3.33
N ALA A 27 -24.19 2.47 -4.53
CA ALA A 27 -23.76 1.86 -5.78
C ALA A 27 -22.24 1.75 -5.87
N MET A 28 -21.49 2.76 -5.40
CA MET A 28 -20.04 2.70 -5.32
C MET A 28 -19.55 1.59 -4.38
N VAL A 29 -20.14 1.48 -3.19
CA VAL A 29 -19.80 0.44 -2.19
C VAL A 29 -20.09 -0.96 -2.73
N VAL A 30 -21.25 -1.16 -3.37
CA VAL A 30 -21.61 -2.43 -4.00
C VAL A 30 -20.68 -2.74 -5.18
N GLY A 31 -20.32 -1.73 -5.97
CA GLY A 31 -19.37 -1.85 -7.07
C GLY A 31 -17.96 -2.25 -6.61
N MET A 32 -17.51 -1.72 -5.47
CA MET A 32 -16.25 -2.14 -4.83
C MET A 32 -16.33 -3.59 -4.35
N GLY A 33 -17.43 -3.98 -3.69
CA GLY A 33 -17.63 -5.35 -3.23
C GLY A 33 -17.66 -6.41 -4.34
N ASN A 34 -18.14 -6.05 -5.54
CA ASN A 34 -18.15 -6.93 -6.72
C ASN A 34 -16.89 -6.80 -7.59
N GLY A 35 -15.91 -5.96 -7.21
CA GLY A 35 -14.69 -5.73 -7.99
C GLY A 35 -14.89 -4.89 -9.27
N ALA A 36 -16.08 -4.35 -9.51
CA ALA A 36 -16.38 -3.47 -10.65
C ALA A 36 -15.77 -2.07 -10.49
N ILE A 37 -15.57 -1.62 -9.25
CA ILE A 37 -14.86 -0.39 -8.91
C ILE A 37 -13.65 -0.78 -8.09
N ALA A 38 -12.46 -0.70 -8.69
CA ALA A 38 -11.22 -1.03 -8.02
C ALA A 38 -10.96 -0.02 -6.88
N SER A 39 -11.15 -0.45 -5.64
CA SER A 39 -10.61 0.25 -4.48
C SER A 39 -9.09 -0.01 -4.43
N SER A 40 -8.34 0.67 -5.30
CA SER A 40 -6.91 0.94 -5.17
C SER A 40 -5.96 -0.27 -5.10
N PHE A 41 -5.15 -0.41 -6.15
CA PHE A 41 -3.90 -1.16 -6.24
C PHE A 41 -3.96 -2.65 -5.87
N ALA A 42 -3.80 -3.49 -6.89
CA ALA A 42 -3.21 -4.81 -6.72
C ALA A 42 -1.77 -4.65 -6.17
N VAL A 43 -1.61 -4.48 -4.86
CA VAL A 43 -0.31 -4.56 -4.15
C VAL A 43 -0.08 -6.00 -3.73
N SER A 44 -0.22 -6.91 -4.68
CA SER A 44 -0.04 -8.33 -4.42
C SER A 44 0.44 -8.95 -5.73
N GLY A 45 1.74 -9.22 -5.79
CA GLY A 45 2.45 -9.71 -6.98
C GLY A 45 3.44 -8.75 -7.64
N GLN A 46 3.55 -7.48 -7.23
CA GLN A 46 4.58 -6.58 -7.77
C GLN A 46 5.88 -6.71 -6.99
N GLN A 47 6.95 -7.07 -7.71
CA GLN A 47 8.26 -7.32 -7.13
C GLN A 47 8.96 -5.98 -6.86
N PHE A 48 9.18 -5.68 -5.58
CA PHE A 48 9.92 -4.49 -5.18
C PHE A 48 11.40 -4.77 -5.34
N GLN A 49 12.10 -3.95 -6.13
CA GLN A 49 13.54 -3.99 -6.23
C GLN A 49 14.13 -3.03 -5.21
N ILE A 50 15.01 -3.55 -4.36
CA ILE A 50 15.71 -2.77 -3.34
C ILE A 50 17.20 -2.77 -3.72
N SER A 51 17.74 -1.57 -3.90
CA SER A 51 19.18 -1.34 -4.10
C SER A 51 19.70 -0.41 -3.01
N ALA A 52 20.93 -0.64 -2.56
CA ALA A 52 21.62 0.22 -1.61
C ALA A 52 23.12 0.21 -1.96
N SER A 53 23.83 1.30 -1.65
CA SER A 53 25.28 1.35 -1.87
C SER A 53 26.05 0.60 -0.78
N GLU A 54 25.52 0.60 0.44
CA GLU A 54 26.10 -0.12 1.57
C GLU A 54 24.97 -0.56 2.51
N MET A 55 25.02 -1.81 2.96
CA MET A 55 24.04 -2.38 3.87
C MET A 55 24.78 -3.16 4.97
N GLN A 56 24.82 -2.60 6.18
CA GLN A 56 25.39 -3.25 7.34
C GLN A 56 24.26 -3.88 8.17
N LEU A 57 24.38 -5.17 8.43
CA LEU A 57 23.34 -5.97 9.10
C LEU A 57 23.94 -6.61 10.36
N ASP A 58 23.26 -6.45 11.49
CA ASP A 58 23.57 -7.09 12.76
C ASP A 58 22.41 -8.00 13.18
N GLY A 59 22.73 -9.21 13.65
CA GLY A 59 21.74 -10.21 14.03
C GLY A 59 20.90 -10.67 12.83
N PHE A 60 21.56 -11.02 11.72
CA PHE A 60 20.93 -11.53 10.51
C PHE A 60 20.57 -13.01 10.66
N ALA A 61 19.33 -13.36 10.32
CA ALA A 61 18.86 -14.72 10.18
C ALA A 61 18.02 -14.83 8.89
N GLN A 62 18.16 -15.92 8.13
CA GLN A 62 17.38 -16.14 6.92
C GLN A 62 16.71 -17.50 6.98
N TYR A 63 15.42 -17.53 6.66
CA TYR A 63 14.62 -18.75 6.65
C TYR A 63 13.64 -18.75 5.48
N GLY A 64 13.32 -19.93 4.97
CA GLY A 64 12.33 -20.10 3.91
C GLY A 64 10.90 -20.06 4.46
N GLY A 65 9.99 -19.45 3.71
CA GLY A 65 8.57 -19.34 4.02
C GLY A 65 7.69 -19.51 2.79
N ILE A 66 6.40 -19.67 3.02
CA ILE A 66 5.38 -19.67 1.97
C ILE A 66 4.38 -18.57 2.32
N VAL A 67 4.22 -17.60 1.43
CA VAL A 67 3.21 -16.53 1.57
C VAL A 67 2.04 -16.86 0.65
N ALA A 68 0.83 -16.78 1.20
CA ALA A 68 -0.40 -16.97 0.45
C ALA A 68 -1.01 -15.61 0.09
N GLU A 69 -1.29 -15.41 -1.20
CA GLU A 69 -2.05 -14.26 -1.68
C GLU A 69 -3.55 -14.40 -1.33
N ALA A 70 -4.31 -13.31 -1.36
CA ALA A 70 -5.76 -13.32 -1.10
C ALA A 70 -6.54 -14.28 -2.03
N ASN A 71 -6.03 -14.54 -3.24
CA ASN A 71 -6.57 -15.50 -4.20
C ASN A 71 -6.12 -16.96 -3.95
N LYS A 72 -5.40 -17.24 -2.84
CA LYS A 72 -4.81 -18.53 -2.44
C LYS A 72 -3.63 -19.02 -3.29
N THR A 73 -3.03 -18.17 -4.12
CA THR A 73 -1.77 -18.50 -4.80
C THR A 73 -0.64 -18.51 -3.78
N LEU A 74 0.20 -19.56 -3.82
CA LEU A 74 1.33 -19.74 -2.91
C LEU A 74 2.62 -19.25 -3.56
N HIS A 75 3.35 -18.40 -2.85
CA HIS A 75 4.64 -17.89 -3.29
C HIS A 75 5.73 -18.35 -2.31
N PRO A 76 6.73 -19.14 -2.75
CA PRO A 76 7.90 -19.42 -1.94
C PRO A 76 8.71 -18.13 -1.80
N VAL A 77 9.04 -17.79 -0.55
CA VAL A 77 9.84 -16.62 -0.22
C VAL A 77 10.97 -17.03 0.70
N ALA A 78 12.11 -16.35 0.60
CA ALA A 78 13.14 -16.37 1.62
C ALA A 78 12.94 -15.11 2.49
N THR A 79 12.64 -15.29 3.77
CA THR A 79 12.49 -14.20 4.73
C THR A 79 13.83 -13.98 5.42
N ALA A 80 14.38 -12.78 5.29
CA ALA A 80 15.52 -12.30 6.07
C ALA A 80 15.03 -11.48 7.26
N ALA A 81 15.38 -11.90 8.47
CA ALA A 81 15.18 -11.17 9.71
C ALA A 81 16.49 -10.50 10.13
N VAL A 82 16.45 -9.21 10.41
CA VAL A 82 17.62 -8.42 10.81
C VAL A 82 17.29 -7.66 12.08
N LYS A 83 18.08 -7.89 13.13
CA LYS A 83 17.90 -7.17 14.40
C LYS A 83 18.20 -5.68 14.26
N LYS A 84 19.30 -5.32 13.60
CA LYS A 84 19.65 -3.93 13.29
C LYS A 84 20.26 -3.81 11.90
N ALA A 85 19.72 -2.92 11.10
CA ALA A 85 20.21 -2.63 9.74
C ALA A 85 20.59 -1.16 9.62
N THR A 86 21.76 -0.88 9.05
CA THR A 86 22.19 0.46 8.67
C THR A 86 22.42 0.49 7.16
N ILE A 87 21.62 1.28 6.46
CA ILE A 87 21.53 1.27 5.00
C ILE A 87 21.87 2.66 4.46
N LYS A 88 22.82 2.73 3.51
CA LYS A 88 23.18 3.95 2.78
C LYS A 88 22.66 3.92 1.35
N ASN A 89 22.18 5.07 0.89
CA ASN A 89 21.63 5.28 -0.45
C ASN A 89 20.60 4.21 -0.85
N LEU A 90 19.64 3.96 0.04
CA LEU A 90 18.51 3.08 -0.24
C LEU A 90 17.70 3.63 -1.42
N CYS A 91 17.45 2.78 -2.40
CA CYS A 91 16.58 3.02 -3.53
C CYS A 91 15.63 1.82 -3.66
N GLN A 92 14.36 2.03 -3.34
CA GLN A 92 13.30 1.05 -3.56
C GLN A 92 12.48 1.47 -4.78
N SER A 93 12.29 0.57 -5.73
CA SER A 93 11.46 0.81 -6.91
C SER A 93 10.44 -0.29 -7.12
N VAL A 94 9.28 0.08 -7.66
CA VAL A 94 8.26 -0.84 -8.14
C VAL A 94 7.70 -0.33 -9.45
N VAL A 95 7.57 -1.22 -10.42
CA VAL A 95 6.96 -0.93 -11.72
C VAL A 95 5.52 -1.38 -11.66
N THR A 96 4.60 -0.43 -11.76
CA THR A 96 3.17 -0.69 -11.77
C THR A 96 2.61 -0.48 -13.16
N GLN A 97 2.10 -1.55 -13.76
CA GLN A 97 1.34 -1.48 -15.00
C GLN A 97 -0.09 -1.04 -14.70
N LEU A 98 -0.46 0.16 -15.16
CA LEU A 98 -1.83 0.64 -15.21
C LEU A 98 -2.42 0.31 -16.59
N PRO A 99 -3.75 0.22 -16.73
CA PRO A 99 -4.40 -0.14 -18.00
C PRO A 99 -4.00 0.75 -19.20
N PHE A 100 -3.53 1.97 -18.93
CA PHE A 100 -3.20 2.96 -19.96
C PHE A 100 -1.76 3.50 -19.88
N ALA A 101 -0.97 3.09 -18.88
CA ALA A 101 0.39 3.59 -18.69
C ALA A 101 1.20 2.70 -17.74
N THR A 102 2.52 2.64 -17.95
CA THR A 102 3.43 2.06 -16.96
C THR A 102 4.00 3.18 -16.10
N VAL A 103 3.80 3.10 -14.79
CA VAL A 103 4.31 4.07 -13.83
C VAL A 103 5.30 3.37 -12.91
N THR A 104 6.49 3.96 -12.73
CA THR A 104 7.47 3.49 -11.77
C THR A 104 7.39 4.36 -10.52
N LEU A 105 7.08 3.75 -9.39
CA LEU A 105 7.19 4.41 -8.09
C LEU A 105 8.60 4.16 -7.55
N GLN A 106 9.33 5.24 -7.26
CA GLN A 106 10.67 5.18 -6.70
C GLN A 106 10.72 5.92 -5.37
N ILE A 107 11.27 5.26 -4.35
CA ILE A 107 11.52 5.80 -3.02
C ILE A 107 13.03 5.79 -2.80
N ARG A 108 13.60 6.92 -2.35
CA ARG A 108 15.01 7.06 -2.01
C ARG A 108 15.17 7.50 -0.56
N ALA A 109 16.13 6.90 0.14
CA ALA A 109 16.47 7.25 1.52
C ALA A 109 17.97 7.02 1.78
N GLY A 110 18.50 7.49 2.91
CA GLY A 110 19.87 7.15 3.32
C GLY A 110 20.99 7.93 2.62
N GLY A 111 20.69 9.10 2.06
CA GLY A 111 21.63 9.89 1.24
C GLY A 111 22.74 10.59 2.03
N LYS A 112 22.38 11.59 2.84
CA LYS A 112 23.34 12.29 3.72
C LYS A 112 23.53 11.56 5.05
N GLU A 113 22.43 11.08 5.62
CA GLU A 113 22.41 10.30 6.85
C GLU A 113 21.90 8.90 6.53
N PRO A 114 22.55 7.84 7.04
CA PRO A 114 22.13 6.46 6.79
C PRO A 114 20.78 6.17 7.44
N VAL A 115 19.97 5.33 6.79
CA VAL A 115 18.74 4.81 7.39
C VAL A 115 19.10 3.74 8.40
N THR A 116 18.57 3.85 9.61
CA THR A 116 18.68 2.79 10.62
C THR A 116 17.31 2.16 10.82
N ALA A 117 17.26 0.84 10.78
CA ALA A 117 16.06 0.05 11.04
C ALA A 117 16.35 -0.99 12.13
N GLU A 118 15.37 -1.24 12.99
CA GLU A 118 15.42 -2.26 14.04
C GLU A 118 14.33 -3.31 13.79
N ASN A 119 14.64 -4.58 14.04
CA ASN A 119 13.74 -5.72 13.85
C ASN A 119 13.09 -5.74 12.45
N MET A 120 13.93 -5.61 11.42
CA MET A 120 13.52 -5.58 10.02
C MET A 120 13.28 -7.00 9.51
N PHE A 121 12.17 -7.21 8.78
CA PHE A 121 11.90 -8.44 8.04
C PHE A 121 11.78 -8.11 6.55
N VAL A 122 12.44 -8.90 5.71
CA VAL A 122 12.44 -8.72 4.25
C VAL A 122 12.14 -10.07 3.60
N ASP A 123 11.00 -10.15 2.93
CA ASP A 123 10.66 -11.30 2.10
C ASP A 123 11.20 -11.09 0.68
N MET A 124 12.06 -11.99 0.24
CA MET A 124 12.69 -11.93 -1.09
C MET A 124 12.46 -13.24 -1.85
N THR A 125 12.24 -13.12 -3.15
CA THR A 125 12.20 -14.27 -4.07
C THR A 125 13.53 -14.47 -4.80
N GLN A 126 14.36 -13.42 -4.87
CA GLN A 126 15.66 -13.43 -5.51
C GLN A 126 16.59 -12.40 -4.83
N LEU A 127 17.87 -12.77 -4.67
CA LEU A 127 18.93 -11.91 -4.18
C LEU A 127 20.11 -12.03 -5.15
N GLU A 128 20.63 -10.90 -5.60
CA GLU A 128 21.78 -10.78 -6.48
C GLU A 128 22.81 -9.87 -5.81
N GLY A 129 24.11 -10.16 -5.95
CA GLY A 129 25.20 -9.47 -5.29
C GLY A 129 26.34 -9.15 -6.22
#